data_AF-A0A1Y0G9R5-F1
#
_entry.id   AF-A0A1Y0G9R5-F1
#
_cell.length_a   1.000
_cell.length_b   1.000
_cell.length_c   1.000
_cell.angle_alpha   90.00
_cell.angle_beta   90.00
_cell.angle_gamma   90.00
#
_symmetry.space_group_name_H-M   'P 1'
#
loop_
_entity.id
_entity.type
_entity.pdbx_description
1 polymer ?
#
loop_
_entity_poly.entity_id
_entity_poly.type
_entity_poly.pdbx_seq_one_letter_code
_entity_poly.pdbx_strand_id
1 'polypeptide(L)'
;MIRRYMLPLLAMIGVLIIIVAIIIDNQPKQSPSPAIQWPKAPFATYVAGAGIVEASSGNVAVGTGVSGIVTAIYVKWGDRVRAGDLLFKIDDRDLQAQRLPAIASAKEAGARLIQARDQLKLAENVPDSRAISKEDMNNRHSAVAIAETALALAQARIEQIKLEIDRRAIRALIPGKILQINIRPGEFAQSGVPARPLMLLGNDDQLYLRVDIDEFDALRVKPGSPAVAFVRGAPERQVPLKFERIEPYVVPKTSLTGNGAERVDTRVLQVIYSFPPAALPVYIGQQMDVYIETSPAEPAQAPHPDARAVRQTEHAS
;
A
#
# COMPACT_ATOMS: atom_id res chain seq x y z
N MET A 1 7.77 89.53 -8.38
CA MET A 1 9.06 88.94 -8.78
C MET A 1 9.19 87.42 -8.55
N ILE A 2 8.37 86.79 -7.69
CA ILE A 2 8.47 85.36 -7.35
C ILE A 2 8.09 84.37 -8.49
N ARG A 3 7.15 84.71 -9.38
CA ARG A 3 6.72 83.82 -10.48
C ARG A 3 7.81 83.50 -11.53
N ARG A 4 8.82 84.36 -11.70
CA ARG A 4 9.87 84.17 -12.73
C ARG A 4 10.87 83.07 -12.38
N TYR A 5 11.01 82.75 -11.09
CA TYR A 5 11.91 81.70 -10.59
C TYR A 5 11.20 80.39 -10.25
N MET A 6 9.86 80.37 -10.24
CA MET A 6 9.09 79.16 -9.92
C MET A 6 9.14 78.11 -11.04
N LEU A 7 9.08 78.53 -12.31
CA LEU A 7 9.17 77.61 -13.45
C LEU A 7 10.51 76.84 -13.53
N PRO A 8 11.69 77.48 -13.41
CA PRO A 8 12.96 76.74 -13.46
C PRO A 8 13.18 75.85 -12.23
N LEU A 9 12.65 76.23 -11.06
CA LEU A 9 12.70 75.38 -9.85
C LEU A 9 11.88 74.10 -10.03
N LEU A 10 10.68 74.21 -10.63
CA LEU A 10 9.80 73.08 -10.91
C LEU A 10 10.41 72.13 -11.95
N ALA A 11 11.10 72.68 -12.96
CA ALA A 11 11.84 71.88 -13.95
C ALA A 11 13.00 71.11 -13.31
N MET A 12 13.78 71.76 -12.42
CA MET A 12 14.86 71.11 -11.66
C MET A 12 14.34 69.97 -10.77
N ILE A 13 13.21 70.17 -10.09
CA ILE A 13 12.58 69.12 -9.28
C ILE A 13 12.11 67.96 -10.16
N GLY A 14 11.52 68.25 -11.34
CA GLY A 14 11.11 67.22 -12.30
C GLY A 14 12.28 66.38 -12.80
N VAL A 15 13.41 67.01 -13.13
CA VAL A 15 14.64 66.31 -13.55
C VAL A 15 15.21 65.48 -12.40
N LEU A 16 15.20 66.00 -11.17
CA LEU A 16 15.65 65.24 -9.99
C LEU A 16 14.79 64.00 -9.75
N ILE A 17 13.46 64.11 -9.90
CA ILE A 17 12.54 62.97 -9.76
C ILE A 17 12.82 61.91 -10.85
N ILE A 18 13.10 62.33 -12.08
CA ILE A 18 13.43 61.41 -13.18
C ILE A 18 14.76 60.70 -12.91
N ILE A 19 15.78 61.42 -12.43
CA ILE A 19 17.09 60.83 -12.09
C ILE A 19 16.93 59.81 -10.96
N VAL A 20 16.16 60.14 -9.92
CA VAL A 20 15.89 59.22 -8.81
C VAL A 20 15.09 58.00 -9.29
N ALA A 21 14.11 58.19 -10.17
CA ALA A 21 13.34 57.09 -10.76
C ALA A 21 14.23 56.15 -11.60
N ILE A 22 15.18 56.70 -12.37
CA ILE A 22 16.15 55.91 -13.14
C ILE A 22 17.09 55.15 -12.21
N ILE A 23 17.56 55.74 -11.12
CA ILE A 23 18.43 55.04 -10.14
C ILE A 23 17.68 53.90 -9.45
N ILE A 24 16.39 54.07 -9.15
CA ILE A 24 15.55 53.04 -8.53
C ILE A 24 15.25 51.90 -9.51
N ASP A 25 14.86 52.21 -10.75
CA ASP A 25 14.50 51.20 -11.76
C ASP A 25 15.72 50.44 -12.30
N ASN A 26 16.88 51.10 -12.32
CA ASN A 26 18.15 50.51 -12.75
C ASN A 26 18.92 49.84 -11.61
N GLN A 27 18.34 49.69 -10.42
CA GLN A 27 18.88 48.74 -9.46
C GLN A 27 18.73 47.34 -10.05
N PRO A 28 19.82 46.56 -10.18
CA PRO A 28 19.75 45.21 -10.70
C PRO A 28 18.79 44.44 -9.80
N LYS A 29 17.59 44.15 -10.32
CA LYS A 29 16.59 43.31 -9.65
C LYS A 29 17.32 42.02 -9.33
N GLN A 30 17.60 41.78 -8.05
CA GLN A 30 18.28 40.58 -7.60
C GLN A 30 17.50 39.41 -8.18
N SER A 31 18.09 38.73 -9.17
CA SER A 31 17.52 37.49 -9.65
C SER A 31 17.45 36.58 -8.41
N PRO A 32 16.28 36.06 -8.03
CA PRO A 32 16.21 35.13 -6.91
C PRO A 32 17.20 34.00 -7.22
N SER A 33 18.23 33.89 -6.38
CA SER A 33 19.24 32.85 -6.55
C SER A 33 18.50 31.50 -6.55
N PRO A 34 18.70 30.62 -7.55
CA PRO A 34 18.10 29.29 -7.51
C PRO A 34 18.85 28.47 -6.45
N ALA A 35 18.49 28.65 -5.18
CA ALA A 35 19.09 27.92 -4.08
C ALA A 35 18.35 26.59 -3.87
N ILE A 36 18.33 25.74 -4.90
CA ILE A 36 18.27 24.30 -4.63
C ILE A 36 19.71 23.93 -4.26
N GLN A 37 20.04 24.03 -2.96
CA GLN A 37 21.29 23.48 -2.48
C GLN A 37 21.17 21.95 -2.58
N TRP A 38 21.93 21.33 -3.47
CA TRP A 38 22.00 19.88 -3.52
C TRP A 38 22.51 19.35 -2.18
N PRO A 39 21.94 18.27 -1.62
CA PRO A 39 22.47 17.66 -0.42
C PRO A 39 23.93 17.30 -0.68
N LYS A 40 24.84 17.81 0.18
CA LYS A 40 26.24 17.38 0.14
C LYS A 40 26.29 15.95 0.68
N ALA A 41 26.82 15.03 -0.11
CA ALA A 41 26.96 13.65 0.33
C ALA A 41 27.79 13.58 1.62
N PRO A 42 27.30 12.88 2.66
CA PRO A 42 27.95 12.86 3.97
C PRO A 42 29.21 11.97 4.02
N PHE A 43 29.44 11.14 3.00
CA PHE A 43 30.55 10.18 2.95
C PHE A 43 31.54 10.53 1.83
N ALA A 44 32.82 10.20 2.04
CA ALA A 44 33.86 10.36 1.02
C ALA A 44 33.69 9.40 -0.17
N THR A 45 33.17 8.19 0.08
CA THR A 45 32.82 7.22 -0.97
C THR A 45 31.43 6.69 -0.68
N TYR A 46 30.52 6.85 -1.65
CA TYR A 46 29.14 6.48 -1.48
C TYR A 46 28.52 5.92 -2.76
N VAL A 47 27.37 5.30 -2.58
CA VAL A 47 26.38 5.01 -3.61
C VAL A 47 25.11 5.77 -3.26
N ALA A 48 24.55 6.46 -4.25
CA ALA A 48 23.30 7.19 -4.09
C ALA A 48 22.13 6.35 -4.60
N GLY A 49 21.01 6.39 -3.88
CA GLY A 49 19.79 5.67 -4.23
C GLY A 49 18.55 6.51 -3.97
N ALA A 50 17.49 6.23 -4.71
CA ALA A 50 16.18 6.81 -4.45
C ALA A 50 15.44 5.94 -3.43
N GLY A 51 15.04 6.54 -2.32
CA GLY A 51 14.27 5.89 -1.25
C GLY A 51 12.79 6.27 -1.28
N ILE A 52 11.92 5.33 -0.91
CA ILE A 52 10.52 5.60 -0.58
C ILE A 52 10.21 5.10 0.84
N VAL A 53 9.55 5.95 1.62
CA VAL A 53 9.15 5.64 3.00
C VAL A 53 7.98 4.67 2.99
N GLU A 54 8.07 3.60 3.76
CA GLU A 54 7.07 2.56 3.92
C GLU A 54 6.76 2.29 5.39
N ALA A 55 5.57 1.75 5.66
CA ALA A 55 5.27 1.22 6.98
C ALA A 55 6.18 0.02 7.29
N SER A 56 6.55 -0.16 8.57
CA SER A 56 7.36 -1.32 9.01
C SER A 56 6.71 -2.67 8.72
N SER A 57 5.38 -2.74 8.73
CA SER A 57 4.61 -3.92 8.34
C SER A 57 4.57 -4.15 6.82
N GLY A 58 5.17 -3.26 6.03
CA GLY A 58 4.82 -3.06 4.64
C GLY A 58 3.48 -2.35 4.48
N ASN A 59 3.25 -1.79 3.29
CA ASN A 59 1.99 -1.15 2.92
C ASN A 59 1.01 -2.22 2.46
N VAL A 60 0.00 -2.53 3.29
CA VAL A 60 -1.00 -3.56 2.98
C VAL A 60 -2.17 -2.94 2.24
N ALA A 61 -2.27 -3.30 0.96
CA ALA A 61 -3.39 -2.99 0.10
C ALA A 61 -4.60 -3.86 0.46
N VAL A 62 -5.61 -3.25 1.07
CA VAL A 62 -6.88 -3.93 1.37
C VAL A 62 -7.75 -3.93 0.12
N GLY A 63 -8.10 -5.12 -0.35
CA GLY A 63 -9.05 -5.37 -1.43
C GLY A 63 -10.29 -6.10 -0.92
N THR A 64 -11.10 -6.61 -1.86
CA THR A 64 -12.26 -7.48 -1.57
C THR A 64 -12.22 -8.72 -2.45
N GLY A 65 -12.66 -9.86 -1.92
CA GLY A 65 -12.90 -11.07 -2.70
C GLY A 65 -14.27 -11.08 -3.40
N VAL A 66 -15.17 -10.17 -3.02
CA VAL A 66 -16.54 -10.09 -3.53
C VAL A 66 -16.79 -8.69 -4.10
N SER A 67 -17.32 -8.62 -5.32
CA SER A 67 -17.71 -7.35 -5.93
C SER A 67 -19.08 -6.91 -5.43
N GLY A 68 -19.27 -5.60 -5.25
CA GLY A 68 -20.58 -5.06 -4.88
C GLY A 68 -20.53 -3.61 -4.41
N ILE A 69 -21.69 -3.07 -4.07
CA ILE A 69 -21.83 -1.69 -3.58
C ILE A 69 -21.43 -1.65 -2.11
N VAL A 70 -20.55 -0.70 -1.74
CA VAL A 70 -20.20 -0.46 -0.35
C VAL A 70 -21.35 0.26 0.35
N THR A 71 -21.86 -0.34 1.42
CA THR A 71 -22.98 0.20 2.20
C THR A 71 -22.51 1.10 3.33
N ALA A 72 -21.38 0.75 3.96
CA ALA A 72 -20.85 1.49 5.10
C ALA A 72 -19.32 1.32 5.22
N ILE A 73 -18.68 2.35 5.77
CA ILE A 73 -17.27 2.36 6.16
C ILE A 73 -17.24 2.63 7.67
N TYR A 74 -16.50 1.81 8.42
CA TYR A 74 -16.51 1.79 9.88
C TYR A 74 -15.25 2.40 10.50
N VAL A 75 -14.30 2.82 9.68
CA VAL A 75 -13.00 3.37 10.10
C VAL A 75 -12.72 4.70 9.40
N LYS A 76 -11.85 5.52 10.00
CA LYS A 76 -11.38 6.78 9.45
C LYS A 76 -9.88 6.73 9.19
N TRP A 77 -9.40 7.68 8.39
CA TRP A 77 -7.96 7.86 8.20
C TRP A 77 -7.29 8.13 9.55
N GLY A 78 -6.15 7.49 9.79
CA GLY A 78 -5.40 7.59 11.03
C GLY A 78 -5.89 6.69 12.17
N ASP A 79 -7.04 6.02 12.04
CA ASP A 79 -7.50 5.07 13.06
C ASP A 79 -6.56 3.86 13.15
N ARG A 80 -6.35 3.37 14.37
CA ARG A 80 -5.67 2.09 14.62
C ARG A 80 -6.70 0.98 14.71
N VAL A 81 -6.49 -0.07 13.93
CA VAL A 81 -7.33 -1.27 13.88
C VAL A 81 -6.53 -2.49 14.32
N ARG A 82 -7.24 -3.46 14.88
CA ARG A 82 -6.73 -4.78 15.23
C ARG A 82 -7.18 -5.80 14.19
N ALA A 83 -6.54 -6.96 14.18
CA ALA A 83 -7.03 -8.09 13.40
C ALA A 83 -8.48 -8.43 13.81
N GLY A 84 -9.36 -8.59 12.82
CA GLY A 84 -10.79 -8.87 12.97
C GLY A 84 -11.70 -7.63 12.95
N ASP A 85 -11.14 -6.42 13.11
CA ASP A 85 -11.94 -5.19 13.10
C ASP A 85 -12.57 -4.97 11.71
N LEU A 86 -13.85 -4.58 11.70
CA LEU A 86 -14.60 -4.33 10.48
C LEU A 86 -14.15 -3.01 9.85
N LEU A 87 -13.75 -3.05 8.58
CA LEU A 87 -13.27 -1.89 7.84
C LEU A 87 -14.41 -1.25 7.04
N PHE A 88 -15.03 -2.04 6.18
CA PHE A 88 -16.19 -1.64 5.40
C PHE A 88 -17.07 -2.84 5.06
N LYS A 89 -18.32 -2.57 4.71
CA LYS A 89 -19.31 -3.60 4.38
C LYS A 89 -19.86 -3.40 2.99
N ILE A 90 -19.95 -4.51 2.25
CA ILE A 90 -20.62 -4.61 0.95
C ILE A 90 -22.08 -5.01 1.16
N ASP A 91 -22.97 -4.57 0.28
CA ASP A 91 -24.39 -4.90 0.32
C ASP A 91 -24.62 -6.43 0.38
N ASP A 92 -25.30 -6.86 1.44
CA ASP A 92 -25.64 -8.25 1.74
C ASP A 92 -27.15 -8.48 1.86
N ARG A 93 -27.99 -7.52 1.44
CA ARG A 93 -29.45 -7.58 1.66
C ARG A 93 -30.09 -8.79 0.98
N ASP A 94 -29.59 -9.17 -0.19
CA ASP A 94 -30.00 -10.36 -0.93
C ASP A 94 -29.74 -11.65 -0.13
N LEU A 95 -28.58 -11.75 0.49
CA LEU A 95 -28.21 -12.91 1.31
C LEU A 95 -28.94 -12.94 2.65
N GLN A 96 -29.15 -11.78 3.27
CA GLN A 96 -29.96 -11.68 4.49
C GLN A 96 -31.39 -12.16 4.21
N ALA A 97 -31.97 -11.78 3.07
CA ALA A 97 -33.28 -12.25 2.65
C ALA A 97 -33.31 -13.78 2.39
N GLN A 98 -32.25 -14.34 1.80
CA GLN A 98 -32.11 -15.80 1.58
C GLN A 98 -31.90 -16.59 2.87
N ARG A 99 -31.34 -15.97 3.92
CA ARG A 99 -31.08 -16.62 5.20
C ARG A 99 -32.37 -17.00 5.95
N LEU A 100 -33.41 -16.18 5.87
CA LEU A 100 -34.69 -16.42 6.54
C LEU A 100 -35.39 -17.73 6.11
N PRO A 101 -35.64 -18.00 4.81
CA PRO A 101 -36.23 -19.27 4.38
C PRO A 101 -35.35 -20.48 4.68
N ALA A 102 -34.01 -20.33 4.65
CA ALA A 102 -33.10 -21.41 5.04
C ALA A 102 -33.24 -21.78 6.53
N ILE A 103 -33.38 -20.78 7.41
CA ILE A 103 -33.68 -21.00 8.84
C ILE A 103 -35.03 -21.69 9.03
N ALA A 104 -36.06 -21.27 8.31
CA ALA A 104 -37.38 -21.90 8.37
C ALA A 104 -37.32 -23.37 7.93
N SER A 105 -36.60 -23.67 6.85
CA SER A 105 -36.40 -25.04 6.34
C SER A 105 -35.66 -25.92 7.36
N ALA A 106 -34.62 -25.42 8.03
CA ALA A 106 -33.94 -26.17 9.09
C ALA A 106 -34.84 -26.42 10.29
N LYS A 107 -35.68 -25.44 10.66
CA LYS A 107 -36.67 -25.61 11.74
C LYS A 107 -37.70 -26.69 11.40
N GLU A 108 -38.18 -26.70 10.17
CA GLU A 108 -39.09 -27.73 9.67
C GLU A 108 -38.45 -29.12 9.69
N ALA A 109 -37.22 -29.25 9.16
CA ALA A 109 -36.47 -30.50 9.19
C ALA A 109 -36.23 -30.98 10.63
N GLY A 110 -35.95 -30.06 11.56
CA GLY A 110 -35.81 -30.36 12.98
C GLY A 110 -37.10 -30.90 13.60
N ALA A 111 -38.26 -30.32 13.26
CA ALA A 111 -39.56 -30.83 13.72
C ALA A 111 -39.85 -32.24 13.18
N ARG A 112 -39.53 -32.50 11.91
CA ARG A 112 -39.67 -33.84 11.31
C ARG A 112 -38.77 -34.88 11.98
N LEU A 113 -37.54 -34.49 12.34
CA LEU A 113 -36.62 -35.34 13.10
C LEU A 113 -37.18 -35.68 14.49
N ILE A 114 -37.70 -34.69 15.21
CA ILE A 114 -38.35 -34.91 16.51
C ILE A 114 -39.49 -35.92 16.36
N GLN A 115 -40.37 -35.70 15.38
CA GLN A 115 -41.47 -36.61 15.09
C GLN A 115 -40.99 -38.04 14.78
N ALA A 116 -39.98 -38.21 13.93
CA ALA A 116 -39.43 -39.53 13.60
C ALA A 116 -38.81 -40.22 14.82
N ARG A 117 -38.10 -39.47 15.68
CA ARG A 117 -37.50 -39.98 16.91
C ARG A 117 -38.56 -40.38 17.93
N ASP A 118 -39.62 -39.59 18.09
CA ASP A 118 -40.74 -39.93 18.98
C ASP A 118 -41.45 -41.20 18.49
N GLN A 119 -41.64 -41.34 17.18
CA GLN A 119 -42.22 -42.55 16.57
C GLN A 119 -41.33 -43.79 16.73
N LEU A 120 -40.01 -43.65 16.66
CA LEU A 120 -39.07 -44.74 16.94
C LEU A 120 -39.11 -45.10 18.43
N LYS A 121 -39.04 -44.10 19.31
CA LYS A 121 -39.08 -44.29 20.77
C LYS A 121 -40.39 -44.96 21.21
N LEU A 122 -41.52 -44.61 20.62
CA LEU A 122 -42.79 -45.29 20.86
C LEU A 122 -42.72 -46.77 20.48
N ALA A 123 -42.10 -47.09 19.33
CA ALA A 123 -41.93 -48.46 18.89
C ALA A 123 -40.97 -49.27 19.78
N GLU A 124 -39.87 -48.66 20.24
CA GLU A 124 -38.89 -49.28 21.13
C GLU A 124 -39.48 -49.57 22.53
N ASN A 125 -40.46 -48.80 22.99
CA ASN A 125 -41.08 -48.95 24.31
C ASN A 125 -42.31 -49.88 24.33
N VAL A 126 -42.62 -50.59 23.24
CA VAL A 126 -43.75 -51.54 23.22
C VAL A 126 -43.42 -52.79 24.05
N PRO A 127 -44.23 -53.17 25.06
CA PRO A 127 -43.90 -54.28 25.98
C PRO A 127 -43.85 -55.67 25.34
N ASP A 128 -44.64 -55.92 24.29
CA ASP A 128 -44.60 -57.20 23.55
C ASP A 128 -43.70 -57.07 22.32
N SER A 129 -42.54 -57.72 22.35
CA SER A 129 -41.55 -57.69 21.27
C SER A 129 -42.02 -58.33 19.96
N ARG A 130 -43.17 -59.01 19.94
CA ARG A 130 -43.80 -59.56 18.72
C ARG A 130 -44.81 -58.59 18.08
N ALA A 131 -45.18 -57.51 18.78
CA ALA A 131 -46.16 -56.54 18.30
C ALA A 131 -45.63 -55.66 17.16
N ILE A 132 -44.30 -55.57 16.98
CA ILE A 132 -43.65 -54.79 15.92
C ILE A 132 -42.72 -55.71 15.13
N SER A 133 -42.82 -55.67 13.80
CA SER A 133 -41.95 -56.44 12.93
C SER A 133 -40.55 -55.82 12.87
N LYS A 134 -39.52 -56.65 12.62
CA LYS A 134 -38.15 -56.15 12.40
C LYS A 134 -38.08 -55.16 11.23
N GLU A 135 -38.92 -55.35 10.22
CA GLU A 135 -39.05 -54.45 9.08
C GLU A 135 -39.58 -53.07 9.50
N ASP A 136 -40.64 -53.00 10.31
CA ASP A 136 -41.18 -51.72 10.80
C ASP A 136 -40.16 -51.00 11.69
N MET A 137 -39.44 -51.73 12.54
CA MET A 137 -38.35 -51.16 13.36
C MET A 137 -37.23 -50.57 12.48
N ASN A 138 -36.77 -51.32 11.48
CA ASN A 138 -35.75 -50.86 10.53
C ASN A 138 -36.23 -49.65 9.71
N ASN A 139 -37.51 -49.62 9.33
CA ASN A 139 -38.10 -48.49 8.62
C ASN A 139 -38.12 -47.22 9.49
N ARG A 140 -38.42 -47.34 10.79
CA ARG A 140 -38.38 -46.21 11.74
C ARG A 140 -36.96 -45.71 12.00
N HIS A 141 -35.98 -46.62 12.18
CA HIS A 141 -34.57 -46.23 12.26
C HIS A 141 -34.13 -45.50 10.98
N SER A 142 -34.51 -46.01 9.80
CA SER A 142 -34.21 -45.36 8.52
C SER A 142 -34.88 -43.99 8.41
N ALA A 143 -36.13 -43.86 8.86
CA ALA A 143 -36.84 -42.57 8.87
C ALA A 143 -36.14 -41.53 9.77
N VAL A 144 -35.63 -41.94 10.95
CA VAL A 144 -34.80 -41.08 11.80
C VAL A 144 -33.53 -40.67 11.06
N ALA A 145 -32.78 -41.62 10.49
CA ALA A 145 -31.53 -41.33 9.77
C ALA A 145 -31.75 -40.37 8.57
N ILE A 146 -32.85 -40.55 7.83
CA ILE A 146 -33.25 -39.65 6.73
C ILE A 146 -33.55 -38.24 7.26
N ALA A 147 -34.32 -38.14 8.34
CA ALA A 147 -34.67 -36.85 8.94
C ALA A 147 -33.44 -36.13 9.55
N GLU A 148 -32.49 -36.87 10.13
CA GLU A 148 -31.21 -36.34 10.61
C GLU A 148 -30.40 -35.76 9.45
N THR A 149 -30.30 -36.50 8.34
CA THR A 149 -29.60 -36.05 7.14
C THR A 149 -30.25 -34.80 6.55
N ALA A 150 -31.58 -34.75 6.51
CA ALA A 150 -32.32 -33.59 6.03
C ALA A 150 -32.08 -32.34 6.89
N LEU A 151 -32.05 -32.51 8.23
CA LEU A 151 -31.69 -31.42 9.13
C LEU A 151 -30.25 -30.95 8.91
N ALA A 152 -29.30 -31.87 8.79
CA ALA A 152 -27.90 -31.55 8.55
C ALA A 152 -27.71 -30.78 7.22
N LEU A 153 -28.39 -31.18 6.15
CA LEU A 153 -28.39 -30.48 4.87
C LEU A 153 -28.92 -29.04 5.01
N ALA A 154 -30.05 -28.86 5.70
CA ALA A 154 -30.65 -27.55 5.91
C ALA A 154 -29.76 -26.64 6.78
N GLN A 155 -29.10 -27.20 7.79
CA GLN A 155 -28.12 -26.48 8.62
C GLN A 155 -26.88 -26.07 7.81
N ALA A 156 -26.35 -26.97 6.98
CA ALA A 156 -25.22 -26.65 6.09
C ALA A 156 -25.55 -25.50 5.13
N ARG A 157 -26.81 -25.42 4.64
CA ARG A 157 -27.27 -24.30 3.81
C ARG A 157 -27.25 -22.97 4.57
N ILE A 158 -27.64 -22.96 5.85
CA ILE A 158 -27.57 -21.75 6.68
C ILE A 158 -26.11 -21.31 6.86
N GLU A 159 -25.20 -22.23 7.15
CA GLU A 159 -23.77 -21.93 7.32
C GLU A 159 -23.14 -21.41 6.03
N GLN A 160 -23.51 -21.97 4.87
CA GLN A 160 -23.08 -21.45 3.56
C GLN A 160 -23.50 -19.98 3.39
N ILE A 161 -24.76 -19.63 3.68
CA ILE A 161 -25.26 -18.26 3.55
C ILE A 161 -24.57 -17.32 4.56
N LYS A 162 -24.34 -17.78 5.79
CA LYS A 162 -23.61 -17.00 6.80
C LYS A 162 -22.19 -16.67 6.35
N LEU A 163 -21.49 -17.64 5.77
CA LEU A 163 -20.14 -17.43 5.24
C LEU A 163 -20.14 -16.39 4.11
N GLU A 164 -21.11 -16.45 3.22
CA GLU A 164 -21.24 -15.48 2.12
C GLU A 164 -21.61 -14.06 2.60
N ILE A 165 -22.34 -13.95 3.72
CA ILE A 165 -22.57 -12.67 4.41
C ILE A 165 -21.27 -12.16 5.04
N ASP A 166 -20.54 -13.01 5.76
CA ASP A 166 -19.29 -12.61 6.42
C ASP A 166 -18.22 -12.20 5.41
N ARG A 167 -18.18 -12.83 4.23
CA ARG A 167 -17.31 -12.42 3.11
C ARG A 167 -17.59 -11.01 2.59
N ARG A 168 -18.78 -10.46 2.81
CA ARG A 168 -19.13 -9.06 2.47
C ARG A 168 -18.76 -8.08 3.58
N ALA A 169 -18.38 -8.56 4.76
CA ALA A 169 -17.86 -7.77 5.86
C ALA A 169 -16.32 -7.78 5.79
N ILE A 170 -15.73 -6.78 5.15
CA ILE A 170 -14.28 -6.73 4.94
C ILE A 170 -13.59 -6.31 6.24
N ARG A 171 -12.75 -7.19 6.78
CA ARG A 171 -12.06 -7.02 8.06
C ARG A 171 -10.56 -6.87 7.88
N ALA A 172 -9.90 -6.24 8.85
CA ALA A 172 -8.44 -6.23 8.92
C ALA A 172 -7.92 -7.63 9.28
N LEU A 173 -6.99 -8.17 8.50
CA LEU A 173 -6.33 -9.46 8.82
C LEU A 173 -5.11 -9.29 9.72
N ILE A 174 -4.53 -8.10 9.74
CA ILE A 174 -3.40 -7.73 10.58
C ILE A 174 -3.72 -6.42 11.31
N PRO A 175 -3.13 -6.18 12.49
CA PRO A 175 -3.21 -4.87 13.13
C PRO A 175 -2.45 -3.82 12.32
N GLY A 176 -2.89 -2.57 12.40
CA GLY A 176 -2.20 -1.45 11.75
C GLY A 176 -3.00 -0.16 11.82
N LYS A 177 -2.48 0.89 11.19
CA LYS A 177 -3.13 2.19 11.07
C LYS A 177 -3.69 2.37 9.66
N ILE A 178 -4.87 2.96 9.56
CA ILE A 178 -5.46 3.32 8.27
C ILE A 178 -4.70 4.50 7.67
N LEU A 179 -3.94 4.25 6.60
CA LEU A 179 -3.16 5.28 5.90
C LEU A 179 -4.01 6.03 4.89
N GLN A 180 -4.84 5.31 4.14
CA GLN A 180 -5.65 5.88 3.07
C GLN A 180 -6.97 5.11 2.91
N ILE A 181 -8.05 5.85 2.63
CA ILE A 181 -9.37 5.30 2.29
C ILE A 181 -9.71 5.81 0.90
N ASN A 182 -9.78 4.90 -0.08
CA ASN A 182 -10.00 5.22 -1.49
C ASN A 182 -11.39 4.84 -1.99
N ILE A 183 -12.24 4.34 -1.10
CA ILE A 183 -13.62 3.98 -1.40
C ILE A 183 -14.58 4.78 -0.53
N ARG A 184 -15.78 5.06 -1.02
CA ARG A 184 -16.85 5.75 -0.29
C ARG A 184 -18.11 4.90 -0.23
N PRO A 185 -18.99 5.12 0.77
CA PRO A 185 -20.32 4.50 0.76
C PRO A 185 -21.07 4.89 -0.52
N GLY A 186 -21.70 3.90 -1.15
CA GLY A 186 -22.37 4.03 -2.45
C GLY A 186 -21.49 3.72 -3.66
N GLU A 187 -20.16 3.64 -3.51
CA GLU A 187 -19.27 3.24 -4.60
C GLU A 187 -19.22 1.72 -4.78
N PHE A 188 -18.86 1.29 -5.99
CA PHE A 188 -18.76 -0.11 -6.36
C PHE A 188 -17.34 -0.64 -6.12
N ALA A 189 -17.20 -1.59 -5.20
CA ALA A 189 -15.95 -2.31 -4.98
C ALA A 189 -15.84 -3.46 -5.98
N GLN A 190 -14.72 -3.51 -6.71
CA GLN A 190 -14.40 -4.63 -7.60
C GLN A 190 -13.57 -5.68 -6.87
N SER A 191 -13.89 -6.95 -7.07
CA SER A 191 -13.08 -8.08 -6.62
C SER A 191 -11.81 -8.24 -7.45
N GLY A 192 -10.73 -8.68 -6.80
CA GLY A 192 -9.42 -8.94 -7.41
C GLY A 192 -8.31 -8.07 -6.85
N VAL A 193 -7.24 -7.89 -7.62
CA VAL A 193 -6.12 -6.99 -7.29
C VAL A 193 -6.41 -5.63 -7.93
N PRO A 194 -6.97 -4.66 -7.21
CA PRO A 194 -7.33 -3.39 -7.82
C PRO A 194 -6.07 -2.56 -8.11
N ALA A 195 -6.06 -1.85 -9.23
CA ALA A 195 -4.98 -0.92 -9.57
C ALA A 195 -4.79 0.19 -8.52
N ARG A 196 -5.88 0.54 -7.80
CA ARG A 196 -5.84 1.38 -6.61
C ARG A 196 -6.40 0.59 -5.44
N PRO A 197 -5.67 0.44 -4.33
CA PRO A 197 -6.17 -0.27 -3.15
C PRO A 197 -7.43 0.42 -2.61
N LEU A 198 -8.42 -0.34 -2.15
CA LEU A 198 -9.66 0.25 -1.59
C LEU A 198 -9.37 0.96 -0.27
N MET A 199 -8.44 0.40 0.51
CA MET A 199 -7.90 1.00 1.71
C MET A 199 -6.43 0.59 1.85
N LEU A 200 -5.61 1.44 2.44
CA LEU A 200 -4.21 1.16 2.70
C LEU A 200 -3.97 1.10 4.20
N LEU A 201 -3.40 0.00 4.67
CA LEU A 201 -3.07 -0.25 6.06
C LEU A 201 -1.55 -0.33 6.24
N GLY A 202 -1.02 0.22 7.33
CA GLY A 202 0.38 0.05 7.68
C GLY A 202 0.67 0.40 9.14
N ASN A 203 1.69 -0.23 9.71
CA ASN A 203 2.19 0.13 11.03
C ASN A 203 3.18 1.31 10.96
N ASP A 204 2.91 2.36 11.73
CA ASP A 204 3.70 3.59 11.84
C ASP A 204 4.62 3.65 13.06
N ASP A 205 4.75 2.56 13.85
CA ASP A 205 5.65 2.51 15.02
C ASP A 205 7.14 2.67 14.62
N GLN A 206 7.50 2.09 13.48
CA GLN A 206 8.82 2.21 12.85
C GLN A 206 8.60 2.40 11.35
N LEU A 207 9.41 3.26 10.72
CA LEU A 207 9.36 3.49 9.29
C LEU A 207 10.48 2.74 8.61
N TYR A 208 10.15 2.12 7.48
CA TYR A 208 11.12 1.52 6.59
C TYR A 208 11.38 2.47 5.42
N LEU A 209 12.59 2.40 4.88
CA LEU A 209 12.98 3.11 3.69
C LEU A 209 13.48 2.08 2.70
N ARG A 210 12.70 1.88 1.62
CA ARG A 210 13.08 1.02 0.51
C ARG A 210 13.87 1.84 -0.49
N VAL A 211 15.14 1.52 -0.62
CA VAL A 211 16.10 2.26 -1.44
C VAL A 211 16.44 1.45 -2.67
N ASP A 212 16.20 2.05 -3.83
CA ASP A 212 16.58 1.48 -5.13
C ASP A 212 18.02 1.90 -5.46
N ILE A 213 18.91 0.92 -5.53
CA ILE A 213 20.33 1.06 -5.90
C ILE A 213 20.54 0.52 -7.31
N ASP A 214 21.25 1.25 -8.16
CA ASP A 214 21.55 0.81 -9.53
C ASP A 214 22.32 -0.53 -9.54
N GLU A 215 21.99 -1.41 -10.50
CA GLU A 215 22.66 -2.71 -10.68
C GLU A 215 24.18 -2.58 -10.81
N PHE A 216 24.68 -1.53 -11.46
CA PHE A 216 26.13 -1.31 -11.61
C PHE A 216 26.82 -0.98 -10.28
N ASP A 217 26.07 -0.42 -9.32
CA ASP A 217 26.56 -0.07 -7.99
C ASP A 217 26.21 -1.13 -6.92
N ALA A 218 25.37 -2.11 -7.27
CA ALA A 218 24.85 -3.12 -6.33
C ALA A 218 25.95 -3.87 -5.58
N LEU A 219 27.06 -4.21 -6.26
CA LEU A 219 28.20 -4.93 -5.66
C LEU A 219 29.01 -4.09 -4.67
N ARG A 220 28.89 -2.76 -4.72
CA ARG A 220 29.61 -1.84 -3.83
C ARG A 220 28.94 -1.72 -2.47
N VAL A 221 27.63 -2.01 -2.39
CA VAL A 221 26.85 -1.97 -1.16
C VAL A 221 26.99 -3.29 -0.41
N LYS A 222 27.51 -3.23 0.82
CA LYS A 222 27.67 -4.41 1.68
C LYS A 222 26.55 -4.45 2.74
N PRO A 223 26.14 -5.65 3.19
CA PRO A 223 25.25 -5.76 4.34
C PRO A 223 25.80 -4.99 5.55
N GLY A 224 24.96 -4.17 6.19
CA GLY A 224 25.36 -3.36 7.34
C GLY A 224 26.04 -2.02 7.01
N SER A 225 26.18 -1.64 5.74
CA SER A 225 26.68 -0.31 5.36
C SER A 225 25.87 0.80 6.04
N PRO A 226 26.52 1.78 6.70
CA PRO A 226 25.84 2.97 7.19
C PRO A 226 25.22 3.76 6.04
N ALA A 227 24.07 4.40 6.31
CA ALA A 227 23.41 5.24 5.33
C ALA A 227 22.74 6.45 5.98
N VAL A 228 22.59 7.53 5.21
CA VAL A 228 21.89 8.74 5.60
C VAL A 228 20.87 9.08 4.52
N ALA A 229 19.64 9.33 4.92
CA ALA A 229 18.58 9.79 4.03
C ALA A 229 18.32 11.29 4.21
N PHE A 230 18.03 11.95 3.09
CA PHE A 230 17.61 13.34 3.00
C PHE A 230 16.21 13.40 2.43
N VAL A 231 15.34 14.26 2.97
CA VAL A 231 14.03 14.49 2.37
C VAL A 231 14.22 15.15 1.01
N ARG A 232 13.64 14.56 -0.04
CA ARG A 232 13.75 15.11 -1.40
C ARG A 232 13.20 16.53 -1.45
N GLY A 233 14.04 17.48 -1.85
CA GLY A 233 13.70 18.91 -1.89
C GLY A 233 13.87 19.67 -0.57
N ALA A 234 14.32 19.00 0.50
CA ALA A 234 14.60 19.59 1.81
C ALA A 234 15.93 19.00 2.37
N PRO A 235 17.09 19.40 1.81
CA PRO A 235 18.40 18.84 2.15
C PRO A 235 18.84 19.09 3.61
N GLU A 236 18.21 20.04 4.31
CA GLU A 236 18.43 20.30 5.74
C GLU A 236 17.79 19.22 6.64
N ARG A 237 16.87 18.43 6.10
CA ARG A 237 16.15 17.38 6.81
C ARG A 237 16.76 16.03 6.50
N GLN A 238 17.64 15.57 7.39
CA GLN A 238 18.33 14.29 7.26
C GLN A 238 18.08 13.37 8.46
N VAL A 239 18.22 12.06 8.23
CA VAL A 239 18.14 11.04 9.28
C VAL A 239 19.16 9.93 9.04
N PRO A 240 19.93 9.51 10.07
CA PRO A 240 20.75 8.32 9.96
C PRO A 240 19.85 7.08 9.89
N LEU A 241 20.22 6.15 9.03
CA LEU A 241 19.44 4.94 8.76
C LEU A 241 20.08 3.72 9.44
N LYS A 242 19.24 2.83 9.94
CA LYS A 242 19.65 1.51 10.43
C LYS A 242 19.43 0.47 9.33
N PHE A 243 20.47 -0.29 9.00
CA PHE A 243 20.35 -1.38 8.02
C PHE A 243 19.44 -2.49 8.55
N GLU A 244 18.47 -2.92 7.73
CA GLU A 244 17.61 -4.08 8.04
C GLU A 244 17.97 -5.26 7.14
N ARG A 245 17.92 -5.09 5.80
CA ARG A 245 18.21 -6.17 4.85
C ARG A 245 18.46 -5.67 3.43
N ILE A 246 19.03 -6.55 2.61
CA ILE A 246 19.08 -6.44 1.14
C ILE A 246 18.14 -7.50 0.57
N GLU A 247 17.29 -7.11 -0.38
CA GLU A 247 16.47 -8.08 -1.11
C GLU A 247 17.33 -8.72 -2.22
N PRO A 248 17.58 -10.04 -2.19
CA PRO A 248 18.56 -10.70 -3.05
C PRO A 248 18.00 -10.95 -4.47
N TYR A 249 17.29 -9.96 -5.04
CA TYR A 249 16.71 -10.02 -6.36
C TYR A 249 16.71 -8.64 -7.01
N VAL A 250 17.38 -8.53 -8.17
CA VAL A 250 17.45 -7.28 -8.92
C VAL A 250 16.19 -7.14 -9.76
N VAL A 251 15.43 -6.07 -9.55
CA VAL A 251 14.17 -5.79 -10.24
C VAL A 251 14.36 -4.73 -11.34
N PRO A 252 13.58 -4.76 -12.43
CA PRO A 252 13.54 -3.64 -13.37
C PRO A 252 13.10 -2.36 -12.63
N LYS A 253 13.77 -1.24 -12.90
CA LYS A 253 13.43 0.04 -12.29
C LYS A 253 12.08 0.50 -12.81
N THR A 254 11.06 0.45 -11.96
CA THR A 254 9.76 1.07 -12.22
C THR A 254 9.73 2.42 -11.52
N SER A 255 9.02 3.40 -12.08
CA SER A 255 8.84 4.67 -11.39
C SER A 255 8.15 4.44 -10.05
N LEU A 256 8.78 4.90 -8.97
CA LEU A 256 8.26 4.83 -7.59
C LEU A 256 6.92 5.60 -7.41
N THR A 257 6.44 6.30 -8.45
CA THR A 257 5.16 7.04 -8.47
C THR A 257 3.99 6.26 -9.07
N GLY A 258 4.17 4.99 -9.46
CA GLY A 258 3.05 4.11 -9.85
C GLY A 258 2.53 4.28 -11.28
N ASN A 259 3.16 5.10 -12.12
CA ASN A 259 2.88 5.13 -13.56
C ASN A 259 3.73 4.05 -14.27
N GLY A 260 3.13 2.89 -14.52
CA GLY A 260 3.77 1.71 -15.10
C GLY A 260 4.08 1.75 -16.61
N ALA A 261 4.54 2.88 -17.16
CA ALA A 261 4.78 2.99 -18.61
C ALA A 261 6.14 3.55 -19.03
N GLU A 262 6.97 4.04 -18.10
CA GLU A 262 8.34 4.42 -18.48
C GLU A 262 9.26 3.20 -18.33
N ARG A 263 9.57 2.56 -19.46
CA ARG A 263 10.62 1.55 -19.53
C ARG A 263 11.95 2.27 -19.34
N VAL A 264 12.42 2.33 -18.10
CA VAL A 264 13.81 2.66 -17.84
C VAL A 264 14.59 1.36 -18.02
N ASP A 265 15.55 1.31 -18.95
CA ASP A 265 16.43 0.15 -19.20
C ASP A 265 17.45 -0.09 -18.05
N THR A 266 17.09 0.31 -16.84
CA THR A 266 17.91 0.19 -15.65
C THR A 266 17.30 -0.84 -14.72
N ARG A 267 18.13 -1.67 -14.10
CA ARG A 267 17.71 -2.58 -13.03
C ARG A 267 18.24 -2.07 -11.69
N VAL A 268 17.56 -2.40 -10.61
CA VAL A 268 17.90 -1.92 -9.27
C VAL A 268 17.88 -3.06 -8.25
N LEU A 269 18.83 -3.01 -7.31
CA LEU A 269 18.86 -3.79 -6.09
C LEU A 269 18.14 -3.01 -4.98
N GLN A 270 17.21 -3.65 -4.30
CA GLN A 270 16.45 -3.01 -3.21
C GLN A 270 17.10 -3.26 -1.87
N VAL A 271 17.40 -2.17 -1.16
CA VAL A 271 17.96 -2.20 0.19
C VAL A 271 16.98 -1.55 1.15
N ILE A 272 16.68 -2.25 2.24
CA ILE A 272 15.73 -1.80 3.24
C ILE A 272 16.49 -1.31 4.47
N TYR A 273 16.20 -0.06 4.82
CA TYR A 273 16.64 0.56 6.05
C TYR A 273 15.45 0.88 6.94
N SER A 274 15.70 1.19 8.21
CA SER A 274 14.69 1.66 9.15
C SER A 274 15.13 2.88 9.93
N PHE A 275 14.15 3.67 10.38
CA PHE A 275 14.36 4.78 11.29
C PHE A 275 13.08 5.04 12.12
N PRO A 276 13.21 5.59 13.34
CA PRO A 276 12.04 5.91 14.15
C PRO A 276 11.35 7.18 13.62
N PRO A 277 10.00 7.22 13.56
CA PRO A 277 9.25 8.40 13.11
C PRO A 277 9.58 9.69 13.87
N ALA A 278 9.98 9.57 15.14
CA ALA A 278 10.35 10.71 15.99
C ALA A 278 11.68 11.38 15.57
N ALA A 279 12.59 10.66 14.92
CA ALA A 279 13.87 11.22 14.47
C ALA A 279 13.66 12.18 13.28
N LEU A 280 12.68 11.90 12.43
CA LEU A 280 12.37 12.72 11.28
C LEU A 280 10.88 12.59 10.91
N PRO A 281 10.06 13.65 11.10
CA PRO A 281 8.65 13.61 10.74
C PRO A 281 8.49 13.63 9.21
N VAL A 282 8.28 12.45 8.64
CA VAL A 282 7.97 12.21 7.21
C VAL A 282 6.72 11.36 7.09
N TYR A 283 6.08 11.42 5.93
CA TYR A 283 4.89 10.63 5.63
C TYR A 283 5.27 9.36 4.87
N ILE A 284 4.50 8.28 5.09
CA ILE A 284 4.60 7.07 4.27
C ILE A 284 4.28 7.43 2.81
N GLY A 285 5.11 6.94 1.89
CA GLY A 285 5.09 7.29 0.47
C GLY A 285 5.95 8.50 0.10
N GLN A 286 6.55 9.20 1.06
CA GLN A 286 7.46 10.30 0.79
C GLN A 286 8.78 9.79 0.20
N GLN A 287 9.30 10.52 -0.79
CA GLN A 287 10.58 10.19 -1.43
C GLN A 287 11.75 10.82 -0.68
N MET A 288 12.84 10.07 -0.59
CA MET A 288 14.09 10.49 0.04
C MET A 288 15.27 10.20 -0.88
N ASP A 289 16.29 11.02 -0.79
CA ASP A 289 17.57 10.78 -1.45
C ASP A 289 18.52 10.15 -0.42
N VAL A 290 19.04 8.97 -0.72
CA VAL A 290 19.80 8.15 0.23
C VAL A 290 21.23 8.02 -0.23
N TYR A 291 22.16 8.24 0.69
CA TYR A 291 23.58 8.02 0.47
C TYR A 291 24.02 6.87 1.37
N ILE A 292 24.55 5.81 0.76
CA ILE A 292 25.05 4.62 1.44
C ILE A 292 26.58 4.66 1.39
N GLU A 293 27.22 4.51 2.54
CA GLU A 293 28.67 4.45 2.62
C GLU A 293 29.21 3.17 1.97
N THR A 294 30.23 3.32 1.13
CA THR A 294 30.89 2.21 0.46
C THR A 294 32.40 2.29 0.67
N SER A 295 33.08 1.15 0.60
CA SER A 295 34.54 1.15 0.54
C SER A 295 35.01 1.82 -0.77
N PRO A 296 36.21 2.44 -0.80
CA PRO A 296 36.77 3.01 -2.02
C PRO A 296 36.69 1.99 -3.16
N ALA A 297 36.11 2.37 -4.29
CA ALA A 297 36.16 1.56 -5.48
C ALA A 297 37.63 1.42 -5.91
N GLU A 298 38.07 0.22 -6.24
CA GLU A 298 39.26 0.07 -7.08
C GLU A 298 38.99 0.89 -8.37
N PRO A 299 39.91 1.76 -8.80
CA PRO A 299 39.67 2.60 -9.96
C PRO A 299 39.39 1.72 -11.16
N ALA A 300 38.26 1.97 -11.83
CA ALA A 300 37.92 1.32 -13.09
C ALA A 300 39.13 1.44 -14.04
N GLN A 301 39.75 0.31 -14.37
CA GLN A 301 40.85 0.27 -15.32
C GLN A 301 40.40 0.96 -16.61
N ALA A 302 41.08 2.04 -16.95
CA ALA A 302 40.83 2.79 -18.18
C ALA A 302 40.87 1.83 -19.38
N PRO A 303 40.00 2.01 -20.39
CA PRO A 303 40.07 1.20 -21.59
C PRO A 303 41.46 1.34 -22.22
N HIS A 304 42.15 0.22 -22.40
CA HIS A 304 43.43 0.15 -23.10
C HIS A 304 43.32 0.86 -24.47
N PRO A 305 44.20 1.82 -24.78
CA PRO A 305 44.16 2.52 -26.05
C PRO A 305 44.92 1.71 -27.11
N ASP A 306 44.41 0.55 -27.51
CA ASP A 306 45.00 -0.20 -28.64
C ASP A 306 43.96 -1.09 -29.32
N ALA A 307 43.04 -0.47 -30.07
CA ALA A 307 42.19 -1.19 -31.02
C ALA A 307 41.81 -0.34 -32.25
N ARG A 308 42.61 0.68 -32.59
CA ARG A 308 42.43 1.48 -33.81
C ARG A 308 43.76 1.66 -34.56
N ALA A 309 44.43 0.56 -34.91
CA ALA A 309 45.60 0.61 -35.79
C ALA A 309 45.83 -0.69 -36.57
N VAL A 310 44.79 -1.35 -37.12
CA VAL A 310 45.00 -2.46 -38.09
C VAL A 310 43.92 -2.51 -39.20
N ARG A 311 43.30 -1.39 -39.58
CA ARG A 311 42.32 -1.38 -40.71
C ARG A 311 42.59 -0.32 -41.77
N GLN A 312 43.84 0.14 -41.90
CA GLN A 312 44.23 1.05 -42.98
C GLN A 312 45.61 0.69 -43.53
N THR A 313 45.78 -0.54 -43.99
CA THR A 313 46.78 -0.90 -45.01
C THR A 313 46.25 -2.14 -45.72
N GLU A 314 46.42 -2.21 -47.04
CA GLU A 314 46.03 -3.32 -47.93
C GLU A 314 44.60 -3.30 -48.53
N HIS A 315 44.16 -2.12 -48.97
CA HIS A 315 43.47 -2.00 -50.27
C HIS A 315 44.26 -1.04 -51.16
N ALA A 316 45.38 -1.51 -51.69
CA ALA A 316 46.11 -0.87 -52.79
C ALA A 316 47.08 -1.88 -53.41
N SER A 317 46.56 -2.74 -54.29
CA SER A 317 47.22 -3.30 -55.48
C SER A 317 46.19 -4.05 -56.30
#